data_AF-A0A1G0A726-F1
#
_entry.id   AF-A0A1G0A726-F1
#
_cell.length_a   1.000
_cell.length_b   1.000
_cell.length_c   1.000
_cell.angle_alpha   90.00
_cell.angle_beta   90.00
_cell.angle_gamma   90.00
#
_symmetry.space_group_name_H-M   'P 1'
#
loop_
_entity.id
_entity.type
_entity.pdbx_description
1 polymer ?
#
loop_
_entity_poly.entity_id
_entity_poly.type
_entity_poly.pdbx_seq_one_letter_code
_entity_poly.pdbx_strand_id
1 'polypeptide(L)'
;MKKNIFAALILTFAGGAYCAEFSDLAVNASVISARAEAMDFKLDPAAVQLPEGQLAGAVADLGSKWYGADSRQARMQFTANMLYKIPAGYTGAISQVLSNPSQRQKITELVNLQLQHMYGAFTTHPGFVDNPGIPSGDYKVTLQGAQDAADRGPRYAMITYTYDDTVVFAKGLFQGGGATRIQFVLPLDPVTIYSKGFPSKDSDTNLCTDEHYNSEGDFWYFWNPYQEGCPISGDDLVAVQTDLAPLPVTHNTYPEYAKLYGNNGGGSTLQVSYLVGVDEGFSSGDLGKKTFQDAFVGLKGLGFKATADTARAKKLTLSAGGKTVVIDMQLMDPNSGEFAAEAVSAMKTADIFIYDGHSGLGGYLNPERLAADSGQTLTLPKNKYQIFVFQGCSTYAYYNSAFFQLKKSSSDPKGSKNLDIITTGIGAAFDVGAKVDVSFIKSVATGQRPSWQTILDNVRKAEGYNSALSHINGDEDNPKTPN
;
A
#
# COMPACT_ATOMS: atom_id res chain seq x y z
N MET A 1 63.71 -24.92 15.96
CA MET A 1 64.68 -25.74 15.20
C MET A 1 63.91 -26.83 14.44
N LYS A 2 64.31 -27.16 13.19
CA LYS A 2 64.03 -28.40 12.41
C LYS A 2 62.53 -28.81 12.30
N LYS A 3 61.82 -28.78 11.15
CA LYS A 3 62.05 -29.27 9.76
C LYS A 3 62.40 -30.76 9.61
N ASN A 4 61.51 -31.51 8.94
CA ASN A 4 61.67 -32.56 7.88
C ASN A 4 60.36 -33.41 7.85
N ILE A 5 59.49 -33.41 6.82
CA ILE A 5 59.57 -33.79 5.39
C ILE A 5 59.61 -35.32 5.14
N PHE A 6 58.52 -35.86 4.55
CA PHE A 6 58.37 -36.83 3.42
C PHE A 6 56.97 -37.51 3.58
N ALA A 7 55.97 -37.29 2.71
CA ALA A 7 55.68 -38.01 1.45
C ALA A 7 55.62 -39.54 1.59
N ALA A 8 54.75 -40.32 0.94
CA ALA A 8 53.55 -40.15 0.11
C ALA A 8 53.26 -41.59 -0.38
N LEU A 9 52.01 -42.03 -0.50
CA LEU A 9 51.65 -43.26 -1.22
C LEU A 9 50.34 -43.05 -2.00
N ILE A 10 50.28 -43.54 -3.23
CA ILE A 10 49.19 -43.35 -4.21
C ILE A 10 48.82 -44.71 -4.82
N LEU A 11 47.66 -44.79 -5.48
CA LEU A 11 47.04 -45.93 -6.19
C LEU A 11 46.35 -46.96 -5.25
N THR A 12 45.12 -47.47 -5.50
CA THR A 12 44.08 -47.27 -6.54
C THR A 12 42.74 -47.84 -5.97
N PHE A 13 41.53 -47.74 -6.54
CA PHE A 13 40.96 -47.30 -7.85
C PHE A 13 39.46 -46.96 -7.65
N ALA A 14 38.82 -46.25 -8.61
CA ALA A 14 37.47 -46.49 -9.19
C ALA A 14 36.54 -45.26 -9.32
N GLY A 15 35.78 -45.23 -10.43
CA GLY A 15 34.48 -44.54 -10.54
C GLY A 15 34.51 -43.04 -10.83
N GLY A 16 34.35 -42.66 -12.09
CA GLY A 16 34.20 -41.24 -12.47
C GLY A 16 32.77 -40.73 -12.32
N ALA A 17 32.64 -39.49 -11.83
CA ALA A 17 31.56 -38.58 -12.15
C ALA A 17 32.19 -37.19 -12.34
N TYR A 18 31.89 -36.51 -13.44
CA TYR A 18 32.35 -35.14 -13.63
C TYR A 18 31.55 -34.21 -12.71
N CYS A 19 32.20 -33.68 -11.68
CA CYS A 19 31.68 -32.50 -11.00
C CYS A 19 31.86 -31.29 -11.94
N ALA A 20 30.75 -30.67 -12.35
CA ALA A 20 30.79 -29.27 -12.76
C ALA A 20 31.12 -28.39 -11.54
N GLU A 21 31.79 -27.26 -11.77
CA GLU A 21 32.51 -26.55 -10.70
C GLU A 21 31.61 -25.66 -9.82
N PHE A 22 32.08 -25.45 -8.59
CA PHE A 22 31.36 -24.78 -7.49
C PHE A 22 31.37 -23.24 -7.58
N SER A 23 31.40 -22.67 -8.79
CA SER A 23 31.44 -21.22 -9.05
C SER A 23 30.10 -20.60 -9.47
N ASP A 24 29.07 -21.41 -9.73
CA ASP A 24 27.76 -20.95 -10.24
C ASP A 24 26.75 -20.54 -9.14
N LEU A 25 27.19 -20.36 -7.89
CA LEU A 25 26.32 -20.15 -6.71
C LEU A 25 26.40 -18.75 -6.08
N ALA A 26 26.88 -17.76 -6.83
CA ALA A 26 26.64 -16.34 -6.54
C ALA A 26 25.64 -15.79 -7.56
N VAL A 27 24.34 -15.79 -7.21
CA VAL A 27 23.29 -15.25 -8.10
C VAL A 27 23.36 -13.73 -8.08
N ASN A 28 24.08 -13.17 -9.05
CA ASN A 28 24.10 -11.73 -9.31
C ASN A 28 22.66 -11.26 -9.61
N ALA A 29 22.25 -10.11 -9.06
CA ALA A 29 20.92 -9.54 -9.32
C ALA A 29 20.63 -9.38 -10.84
N SER A 30 21.67 -9.16 -11.65
CA SER A 30 21.60 -9.14 -13.11
C SER A 30 21.09 -10.44 -13.73
N VAL A 31 21.24 -11.60 -13.07
CA VAL A 31 20.74 -12.90 -13.54
C VAL A 31 19.25 -13.09 -13.23
N ILE A 32 18.73 -12.46 -12.18
CA ILE A 32 17.29 -12.43 -11.90
C ILE A 32 16.60 -11.53 -12.93
N SER A 33 17.13 -10.32 -13.17
CA SER A 33 16.68 -9.45 -14.26
C SER A 33 16.82 -10.12 -15.62
N ALA A 34 17.97 -10.72 -15.94
CA ALA A 34 18.18 -11.41 -17.21
C ALA A 34 17.36 -12.69 -17.36
N ARG A 35 16.91 -13.35 -16.28
CA ARG A 35 15.92 -14.45 -16.40
C ARG A 35 14.52 -13.94 -16.70
N ALA A 36 14.11 -12.81 -16.12
CA ALA A 36 12.86 -12.15 -16.48
C ALA A 36 12.87 -11.69 -17.95
N GLU A 37 14.03 -11.28 -18.47
CA GLU A 37 14.22 -10.86 -19.88
C GLU A 37 14.46 -12.02 -20.87
N ALA A 38 15.15 -13.09 -20.46
CA ALA A 38 15.58 -14.19 -21.35
C ALA A 38 14.67 -15.44 -21.31
N MET A 39 13.59 -15.42 -20.52
CA MET A 39 12.51 -16.40 -20.67
C MET A 39 11.72 -16.12 -21.96
N ASP A 40 12.26 -16.58 -23.10
CA ASP A 40 11.56 -16.68 -24.40
C ASP A 40 10.42 -17.70 -24.33
N PHE A 41 9.41 -17.40 -23.52
CA PHE A 41 8.11 -18.03 -23.62
C PHE A 41 7.44 -17.54 -24.89
N LYS A 42 7.56 -18.36 -25.95
CA LYS A 42 6.66 -18.30 -27.09
C LYS A 42 5.23 -18.37 -26.57
N LEU A 43 4.58 -17.21 -26.56
CA LEU A 43 3.16 -17.06 -26.29
C LEU A 43 2.39 -18.10 -27.12
N ASP A 44 1.59 -18.94 -26.46
CA ASP A 44 0.47 -19.58 -27.14
C ASP A 44 -0.66 -18.54 -27.20
N PRO A 45 -1.00 -17.98 -28.38
CA PRO A 45 -2.06 -16.98 -28.48
C PRO A 45 -3.45 -17.56 -28.14
N ALA A 46 -3.61 -18.89 -28.12
CA ALA A 46 -4.84 -19.54 -27.71
C ALA A 46 -5.02 -19.61 -26.18
N ALA A 47 -3.94 -19.53 -25.40
CA ALA A 47 -3.99 -19.59 -23.93
C ALA A 47 -4.41 -18.26 -23.27
N VAL A 48 -4.44 -17.15 -24.03
CA VAL A 48 -4.83 -15.80 -23.57
C VAL A 48 -6.06 -15.30 -24.32
N GLN A 49 -7.09 -16.15 -24.45
CA GLN A 49 -8.42 -15.70 -24.85
C GLN A 49 -9.22 -15.23 -23.63
N LEU A 50 -9.00 -13.98 -23.22
CA LEU A 50 -10.08 -13.21 -22.61
C LEU A 50 -11.21 -13.07 -23.64
N PRO A 51 -12.50 -13.10 -23.26
CA PRO A 51 -13.60 -13.02 -24.22
C PRO A 51 -13.51 -11.77 -25.11
N GLU A 52 -13.26 -11.97 -26.41
CA GLU A 52 -13.18 -10.88 -27.37
C GLU A 52 -14.52 -10.12 -27.42
N GLY A 53 -14.48 -8.81 -27.14
CA GLY A 53 -15.63 -7.92 -27.28
C GLY A 53 -15.87 -6.92 -26.14
N GLN A 54 -15.28 -7.09 -24.95
CA GLN A 54 -15.59 -6.21 -23.80
C GLN A 54 -14.65 -5.02 -23.56
N LEU A 55 -13.47 -4.95 -24.19
CA LEU A 55 -12.47 -3.89 -23.92
C LEU A 55 -11.98 -3.09 -25.14
N ALA A 56 -12.23 -3.54 -26.37
CA ALA A 56 -11.65 -2.95 -27.57
C ALA A 56 -12.24 -1.59 -28.02
N GLY A 57 -13.30 -1.10 -27.36
CA GLY A 57 -14.07 0.06 -27.83
C GLY A 57 -13.71 1.44 -27.26
N ALA A 58 -12.78 1.54 -26.30
CA ALA A 58 -12.70 2.71 -25.39
C ALA A 58 -11.38 3.50 -25.36
N VAL A 59 -10.38 3.18 -26.19
CA VAL A 59 -9.00 3.73 -26.07
C VAL A 59 -8.60 4.64 -27.25
N ALA A 60 -9.58 5.25 -27.92
CA ALA A 60 -9.36 6.19 -29.04
C ALA A 60 -9.71 7.65 -28.67
N ASP A 61 -9.12 8.16 -27.58
CA ASP A 61 -8.74 9.57 -27.38
C ASP A 61 -8.01 9.68 -26.02
N LEU A 62 -6.72 10.06 -26.04
CA LEU A 62 -5.87 10.18 -24.85
C LEU A 62 -5.27 11.59 -24.69
N GLY A 63 -6.13 12.61 -24.85
CA GLY A 63 -5.93 13.88 -24.17
C GLY A 63 -5.89 13.71 -22.63
N SER A 64 -4.69 13.42 -22.11
CA SER A 64 -4.25 13.44 -20.70
C SER A 64 -5.34 13.20 -19.62
N LYS A 65 -5.46 11.95 -19.16
CA LYS A 65 -6.47 11.48 -18.22
C LYS A 65 -5.82 10.91 -16.95
N TRP A 66 -5.95 11.56 -15.77
CA TRP A 66 -5.21 11.15 -14.54
C TRP A 66 -6.04 11.17 -13.25
N TYR A 67 -5.64 10.31 -12.30
CA TYR A 67 -6.20 10.13 -10.97
C TYR A 67 -5.06 10.35 -9.96
N GLY A 68 -5.01 11.53 -9.34
CA GLY A 68 -3.73 12.08 -8.86
C GLY A 68 -2.92 12.73 -9.98
N ALA A 69 -1.93 13.53 -9.61
CA ALA A 69 -1.13 14.32 -10.57
C ALA A 69 -0.15 13.44 -11.37
N ASP A 70 0.34 12.35 -10.77
CA ASP A 70 1.36 11.46 -11.32
C ASP A 70 1.10 9.97 -11.07
N SER A 71 -0.09 9.60 -10.63
CA SER A 71 -0.55 8.22 -10.41
C SER A 71 -1.65 7.79 -11.38
N ARG A 72 -1.90 6.48 -11.47
CA ARG A 72 -3.02 5.88 -12.19
C ARG A 72 -3.46 4.58 -11.51
N GLN A 73 -4.77 4.41 -11.35
CA GLN A 73 -5.33 3.12 -10.93
C GLN A 73 -5.39 2.13 -12.11
N ALA A 74 -5.12 0.86 -11.84
CA ALA A 74 -5.30 -0.24 -12.80
C ALA A 74 -5.92 -1.46 -12.11
N ARG A 75 -6.61 -2.31 -12.87
CA ARG A 75 -6.99 -3.65 -12.42
C ARG A 75 -5.79 -4.59 -12.57
N MET A 76 -5.54 -5.39 -11.54
CA MET A 76 -4.54 -6.45 -11.54
C MET A 76 -5.23 -7.79 -11.32
N GLN A 77 -5.01 -8.74 -12.23
CA GLN A 77 -5.63 -10.06 -12.21
C GLN A 77 -4.58 -11.13 -12.54
N PHE A 78 -4.46 -12.15 -11.70
CA PHE A 78 -3.55 -13.27 -11.95
C PHE A 78 -4.02 -14.57 -11.32
N THR A 79 -3.48 -15.67 -11.82
CA THR A 79 -3.50 -16.97 -11.13
C THR A 79 -2.11 -17.19 -10.54
N ALA A 80 -2.06 -17.54 -9.26
CA ALA A 80 -0.82 -17.91 -8.58
C ALA A 80 -1.01 -19.22 -7.81
N ASN A 81 0.08 -19.71 -7.26
CA ASN A 81 0.09 -20.93 -6.46
C ASN A 81 0.81 -20.71 -5.13
N MET A 82 0.52 -21.55 -4.16
CA MET A 82 1.15 -21.57 -2.85
C MET A 82 1.34 -23.01 -2.39
N LEU A 83 2.48 -23.29 -1.78
CA LEU A 83 2.78 -24.59 -1.18
C LEU A 83 2.08 -24.70 0.19
N TYR A 84 1.29 -25.75 0.37
CA TYR A 84 0.56 -26.02 1.61
C TYR A 84 0.95 -27.38 2.20
N LYS A 85 1.36 -27.38 3.48
CA LYS A 85 1.69 -28.61 4.21
C LYS A 85 0.41 -29.25 4.75
N ILE A 86 0.03 -30.41 4.20
CA ILE A 86 -1.17 -31.16 4.59
C ILE A 86 -1.02 -31.66 6.04
N PRO A 87 -1.85 -31.19 7.00
CA PRO A 87 -1.75 -31.56 8.41
C PRO A 87 -1.80 -33.06 8.62
N ALA A 88 -1.04 -33.58 9.59
CA ALA A 88 -0.86 -35.03 9.81
C ALA A 88 -2.17 -35.83 9.95
N GLY A 89 -3.20 -35.23 10.57
CA GLY A 89 -4.52 -35.83 10.76
C GLY A 89 -5.48 -35.73 9.56
N TYR A 90 -5.12 -35.05 8.47
CA TYR A 90 -5.91 -35.07 7.24
C TYR A 90 -5.68 -36.39 6.49
N THR A 91 -6.76 -37.10 6.19
CA THR A 91 -6.75 -38.44 5.55
C THR A 91 -7.50 -38.49 4.22
N GLY A 92 -8.08 -37.37 3.77
CA GLY A 92 -8.75 -37.26 2.47
C GLY A 92 -7.77 -37.18 1.30
N ALA A 93 -8.30 -37.24 0.08
CA ALA A 93 -7.51 -36.96 -1.13
C ALA A 93 -7.08 -35.48 -1.16
N ILE A 94 -5.84 -35.18 -1.58
CA ILE A 94 -5.31 -33.81 -1.63
C ILE A 94 -6.22 -32.88 -2.45
N SER A 95 -6.76 -33.37 -3.58
CA SER A 95 -7.70 -32.62 -4.43
C SER A 95 -9.02 -32.22 -3.72
N GLN A 96 -9.34 -32.84 -2.59
CA GLN A 96 -10.52 -32.54 -1.77
C GLN A 96 -10.19 -31.72 -0.51
N VAL A 97 -8.95 -31.25 -0.34
CA VAL A 97 -8.56 -30.45 0.85
C VAL A 97 -9.37 -29.17 0.95
N LEU A 98 -9.68 -28.53 -0.19
CA LEU A 98 -10.49 -27.31 -0.28
C LEU A 98 -11.99 -27.53 -0.01
N SER A 99 -12.45 -28.79 0.03
CA SER A 99 -13.82 -29.16 0.40
C SER A 99 -14.00 -29.30 1.91
N ASN A 100 -12.91 -29.41 2.69
CA ASN A 100 -12.96 -29.38 4.15
C ASN A 100 -13.00 -27.92 4.64
N PRO A 101 -14.04 -27.44 5.34
CA PRO A 101 -14.15 -26.03 5.72
C PRO A 101 -13.00 -25.50 6.57
N SER A 102 -12.50 -26.31 7.51
CA SER A 102 -11.39 -25.91 8.39
C SER A 102 -10.06 -25.83 7.64
N GLN A 103 -9.81 -26.73 6.69
CA GLN A 103 -8.64 -26.64 5.81
C GLN A 103 -8.76 -25.45 4.86
N ARG A 104 -9.93 -25.26 4.24
CA ARG A 104 -10.21 -24.13 3.35
C ARG A 104 -9.95 -22.79 4.03
N GLN A 105 -10.41 -22.61 5.27
CA GLN A 105 -10.14 -21.39 6.04
C GLN A 105 -8.63 -21.16 6.23
N LYS A 106 -7.90 -22.17 6.73
CA LYS A 106 -6.44 -22.07 6.94
C LYS A 106 -5.66 -21.80 5.66
N ILE A 107 -6.10 -22.38 4.54
CA ILE A 107 -5.51 -22.15 3.23
C ILE A 107 -5.79 -20.71 2.77
N THR A 108 -6.99 -20.16 2.99
CA THR A 108 -7.27 -18.73 2.75
C THR A 108 -6.39 -17.82 3.62
N GLU A 109 -6.23 -18.12 4.91
CA GLU A 109 -5.35 -17.37 5.82
C GLU A 109 -3.90 -17.35 5.32
N LEU A 110 -3.38 -18.49 4.85
CA LEU A 110 -2.03 -18.59 4.29
C LEU A 110 -1.88 -17.91 2.91
N VAL A 111 -2.90 -17.98 2.04
CA VAL A 111 -2.89 -17.21 0.77
C VAL A 111 -2.91 -15.71 1.05
N ASN A 112 -3.65 -15.25 2.05
CA ASN A 112 -3.60 -13.85 2.47
C ASN A 112 -2.20 -13.45 2.98
N LEU A 113 -1.54 -14.32 3.77
CA LEU A 113 -0.15 -14.11 4.21
C LEU A 113 0.83 -14.07 3.01
N GLN A 114 0.67 -14.95 2.02
CA GLN A 114 1.45 -14.90 0.78
C GLN A 114 1.26 -13.57 0.04
N LEU A 115 0.02 -13.09 -0.04
CA LEU A 115 -0.32 -11.84 -0.73
C LEU A 115 0.11 -10.58 0.04
N GLN A 116 0.28 -10.64 1.37
CA GLN A 116 0.90 -9.54 2.13
C GLN A 116 2.34 -9.28 1.70
N HIS A 117 3.11 -10.33 1.37
CA HIS A 117 4.49 -10.17 0.89
C HIS A 117 4.58 -9.41 -0.45
N MET A 118 3.48 -9.28 -1.19
CA MET A 118 3.41 -8.47 -2.40
C MET A 118 3.71 -6.99 -2.14
N TYR A 119 3.47 -6.48 -0.92
CA TYR A 119 3.79 -5.09 -0.58
C TYR A 119 5.29 -4.83 -0.66
N GLY A 120 6.11 -5.60 0.07
CA GLY A 120 7.57 -5.51 -0.03
C GLY A 120 8.08 -5.80 -1.44
N ALA A 121 7.56 -6.86 -2.08
CA ALA A 121 7.97 -7.22 -3.44
C ALA A 121 7.64 -6.16 -4.50
N PHE A 122 6.63 -5.30 -4.30
CA PHE A 122 6.31 -4.19 -5.20
C PHE A 122 7.17 -2.97 -4.90
N THR A 123 7.29 -2.57 -3.64
CA THR A 123 8.04 -1.36 -3.25
C THR A 123 9.55 -1.50 -3.49
N THR A 124 10.06 -2.73 -3.49
CA THR A 124 11.49 -3.05 -3.70
C THR A 124 11.81 -3.57 -5.11
N HIS A 125 10.81 -3.69 -6.00
CA HIS A 125 11.02 -4.27 -7.33
C HIS A 125 11.99 -3.42 -8.18
N PRO A 126 13.08 -3.98 -8.72
CA PRO A 126 14.03 -3.20 -9.52
C PRO A 126 13.39 -2.59 -10.78
N GLY A 127 12.38 -3.24 -11.35
CA GLY A 127 11.62 -2.70 -12.49
C GLY A 127 10.58 -1.63 -12.14
N PHE A 128 10.31 -1.37 -10.84
CA PHE A 128 9.35 -0.35 -10.40
C PHE A 128 10.02 0.86 -9.72
N VAL A 129 11.36 0.96 -9.69
CA VAL A 129 12.07 2.11 -9.08
C VAL A 129 11.64 3.45 -9.67
N ASP A 130 11.64 3.58 -11.00
CA ASP A 130 11.18 4.79 -11.70
C ASP A 130 9.64 4.88 -11.79
N ASN A 131 8.95 3.77 -11.55
CA ASN A 131 7.50 3.65 -11.72
C ASN A 131 6.86 2.87 -10.56
N PRO A 132 6.94 3.40 -9.32
CA PRO A 132 6.50 2.67 -8.14
C PRO A 132 5.00 2.42 -8.16
N GLY A 133 4.56 1.40 -7.42
CA GLY A 133 3.15 1.11 -7.24
C GLY A 133 2.86 0.22 -6.05
N ILE A 134 1.58 0.09 -5.74
CA ILE A 134 1.07 -0.63 -4.58
C ILE A 134 -0.31 -1.24 -4.88
N PRO A 135 -0.63 -2.45 -4.37
CA PRO A 135 -2.00 -2.96 -4.37
C PRO A 135 -2.88 -2.24 -3.35
N SER A 136 -4.21 -2.31 -3.53
CA SER A 136 -5.16 -1.64 -2.63
C SER A 136 -5.41 -2.41 -1.33
N GLY A 137 -5.08 -3.70 -1.29
CA GLY A 137 -5.40 -4.59 -0.16
C GLY A 137 -6.83 -5.12 -0.19
N ASP A 138 -7.72 -4.53 -1.00
CA ASP A 138 -9.13 -4.91 -1.16
C ASP A 138 -9.35 -6.02 -2.20
N TYR A 139 -8.37 -6.91 -2.30
CA TYR A 139 -8.34 -7.97 -3.29
C TYR A 139 -9.44 -9.02 -3.07
N LYS A 140 -9.82 -9.67 -4.17
CA LYS A 140 -10.64 -10.88 -4.14
C LYS A 140 -9.77 -12.09 -4.44
N VAL A 141 -9.84 -13.10 -3.57
CA VAL A 141 -9.20 -14.40 -3.77
C VAL A 141 -10.26 -15.48 -3.99
N THR A 142 -10.06 -16.30 -5.01
CA THR A 142 -10.83 -17.55 -5.20
C THR A 142 -9.86 -18.73 -5.28
N LEU A 143 -9.94 -19.64 -4.29
CA LEU A 143 -9.20 -20.90 -4.31
C LEU A 143 -9.78 -21.81 -5.39
N GLN A 144 -8.95 -22.17 -6.38
CA GLN A 144 -9.34 -22.91 -7.58
C GLN A 144 -9.16 -24.42 -7.42
N GLY A 145 -8.06 -24.87 -6.82
CA GLY A 145 -7.73 -26.28 -6.74
C GLY A 145 -6.56 -26.59 -5.81
N ALA A 146 -6.36 -27.89 -5.57
CA ALA A 146 -5.22 -28.43 -4.85
C ALA A 146 -4.68 -29.64 -5.61
N GLN A 147 -3.37 -29.70 -5.82
CA GLN A 147 -2.67 -30.79 -6.49
C GLN A 147 -1.58 -31.35 -5.58
N ASP A 148 -1.19 -32.61 -5.75
CA ASP A 148 -0.09 -33.20 -4.99
C ASP A 148 1.24 -32.54 -5.40
N ALA A 149 2.08 -32.22 -4.41
CA ALA A 149 3.40 -31.60 -4.60
C ALA A 149 4.49 -32.50 -4.01
N ALA A 150 4.48 -33.76 -4.42
CA ALA A 150 5.36 -34.81 -3.88
C ALA A 150 6.87 -34.53 -4.12
N ASP A 151 7.21 -33.72 -5.13
CA ASP A 151 8.56 -33.18 -5.37
C ASP A 151 9.06 -32.29 -4.22
N ARG A 152 8.14 -31.60 -3.53
CA ARG A 152 8.42 -30.77 -2.34
C ARG A 152 8.37 -31.56 -1.03
N GLY A 153 8.16 -32.87 -1.12
CA GLY A 153 8.21 -33.81 0.00
C GLY A 153 6.85 -34.43 0.34
N PRO A 154 6.83 -35.41 1.27
CA PRO A 154 5.61 -36.10 1.63
C PRO A 154 4.60 -35.15 2.26
N ARG A 155 3.34 -35.23 1.80
CA ARG A 155 2.19 -34.47 2.33
C ARG A 155 2.25 -32.95 2.06
N TYR A 156 2.81 -32.54 0.93
CA TYR A 156 2.63 -31.18 0.42
C TYR A 156 1.60 -31.14 -0.70
N ALA A 157 0.90 -30.01 -0.79
CA ALA A 157 -0.04 -29.73 -1.87
C ALA A 157 0.26 -28.36 -2.48
N MET A 158 0.17 -28.28 -3.80
CA MET A 158 0.16 -27.00 -4.51
C MET A 158 -1.28 -26.49 -4.55
N ILE A 159 -1.54 -25.35 -3.90
CA ILE A 159 -2.84 -24.68 -3.91
C ILE A 159 -2.83 -23.64 -5.01
N THR A 160 -3.74 -23.76 -5.98
CA THR A 160 -3.96 -22.76 -7.04
C THR A 160 -5.07 -21.80 -6.62
N TYR A 161 -4.87 -20.50 -6.84
CA TYR A 161 -5.89 -19.48 -6.62
C TYR A 161 -5.83 -18.37 -7.66
N THR A 162 -6.95 -17.67 -7.85
CA THR A 162 -7.02 -16.42 -8.63
C THR A 162 -7.09 -15.23 -7.69
N TYR A 163 -6.36 -14.17 -8.02
CA TYR A 163 -6.35 -12.86 -7.37
C TYR A 163 -6.94 -11.80 -8.32
N ASP A 164 -7.70 -10.86 -7.77
CA ASP A 164 -8.38 -9.80 -8.51
C ASP A 164 -8.52 -8.51 -7.66
N ASP A 165 -7.71 -7.49 -7.95
CA ASP A 165 -7.56 -6.26 -7.15
C ASP A 165 -7.42 -5.00 -8.03
N THR A 166 -7.51 -3.84 -7.40
CA THR A 166 -7.06 -2.56 -7.95
C THR A 166 -5.67 -2.24 -7.39
N VAL A 167 -4.78 -1.74 -8.25
CA VAL A 167 -3.46 -1.23 -7.89
C VAL A 167 -3.37 0.25 -8.23
N VAL A 168 -2.51 0.98 -7.54
CA VAL A 168 -2.07 2.33 -7.92
C VAL A 168 -0.60 2.25 -8.35
N PHE A 169 -0.29 2.79 -9.52
CA PHE A 169 1.09 2.92 -10.02
C PHE A 169 1.37 4.34 -10.47
N ALA A 170 2.65 4.72 -10.50
CA ALA A 170 3.13 5.91 -11.19
C ALA A 170 2.69 5.89 -12.66
N LYS A 171 2.23 7.04 -13.16
CA LYS A 171 1.68 7.18 -14.52
C LYS A 171 2.68 6.83 -15.63
N GLY A 172 3.98 6.94 -15.35
CA GLY A 172 5.06 6.62 -16.28
C GLY A 172 5.05 5.17 -16.76
N LEU A 173 4.45 4.25 -15.99
CA LEU A 173 4.27 2.84 -16.37
C LEU A 173 3.33 2.66 -17.57
N PHE A 174 2.40 3.61 -17.76
CA PHE A 174 1.31 3.50 -18.74
C PHE A 174 1.47 4.43 -19.94
N GLN A 175 2.71 4.72 -20.37
CA GLN A 175 2.98 5.65 -21.48
C GLN A 175 2.30 5.25 -22.81
N GLY A 176 2.07 3.96 -23.06
CA GLY A 176 1.30 3.46 -24.21
C GLY A 176 -0.22 3.62 -24.09
N GLY A 177 -0.74 4.16 -22.99
CA GLY A 177 -2.16 4.43 -22.76
C GLY A 177 -3.02 3.22 -22.39
N GLY A 178 -2.73 2.05 -22.98
CA GLY A 178 -3.39 0.76 -22.76
C GLY A 178 -2.86 -0.05 -21.58
N ALA A 179 -3.07 -1.37 -21.64
CA ALA A 179 -2.59 -2.30 -20.62
C ALA A 179 -1.05 -2.43 -20.63
N THR A 180 -0.47 -2.59 -19.45
CA THR A 180 0.98 -2.77 -19.28
C THR A 180 1.24 -4.09 -18.55
N ARG A 181 2.03 -4.98 -19.16
CA ARG A 181 2.47 -6.22 -18.54
C ARG A 181 3.53 -5.94 -17.48
N ILE A 182 3.35 -6.52 -16.29
CA ILE A 182 4.36 -6.53 -15.22
C ILE A 182 4.69 -7.97 -14.81
N GLN A 183 5.83 -8.12 -14.15
CA GLN A 183 6.24 -9.34 -13.46
C GLN A 183 6.69 -8.98 -12.04
N PHE A 184 6.56 -9.93 -11.11
CA PHE A 184 7.07 -9.86 -9.74
C PHE A 184 7.10 -11.28 -9.14
N VAL A 185 7.57 -11.44 -7.90
CA VAL A 185 7.53 -12.73 -7.18
C VAL A 185 6.68 -12.68 -5.90
N LEU A 186 6.13 -13.84 -5.54
CA LEU A 186 5.51 -14.13 -4.24
C LEU A 186 6.26 -15.30 -3.57
N PRO A 187 6.24 -15.44 -2.24
CA PRO A 187 6.89 -16.56 -1.57
C PRO A 187 6.12 -17.86 -1.84
N LEU A 188 6.80 -18.92 -2.26
CA LEU A 188 6.14 -20.21 -2.53
C LEU A 188 5.53 -20.80 -1.26
N ASP A 189 6.23 -20.70 -0.13
CA ASP A 189 5.76 -21.11 1.20
C ASP A 189 5.83 -19.90 2.15
N PRO A 190 4.69 -19.22 2.42
CA PRO A 190 4.68 -18.04 3.27
C PRO A 190 4.95 -18.35 4.76
N VAL A 191 4.96 -19.62 5.17
CA VAL A 191 5.28 -20.02 6.55
C VAL A 191 6.78 -20.13 6.78
N THR A 192 7.56 -20.47 5.76
CA THR A 192 9.02 -20.67 5.92
C THR A 192 9.86 -19.54 5.37
N ILE A 193 9.31 -18.67 4.51
CA ILE A 193 10.07 -17.62 3.81
C ILE A 193 10.83 -16.67 4.75
N TYR A 194 10.23 -16.23 5.87
CA TYR A 194 10.89 -15.36 6.85
C TYR A 194 12.18 -16.02 7.39
N SER A 195 12.07 -17.25 7.88
CA SER A 195 13.21 -18.01 8.41
C SER A 195 14.29 -18.34 7.36
N LYS A 196 13.93 -18.36 6.07
CA LYS A 196 14.88 -18.57 4.98
C LYS A 196 15.71 -17.34 4.67
N GLY A 197 15.26 -16.13 5.03
CA GLY A 197 16.01 -14.89 4.84
C GLY A 197 17.26 -14.75 5.72
N PHE A 198 17.41 -15.60 6.74
CA PHE A 198 18.61 -15.66 7.58
C PHE A 198 19.69 -16.54 6.93
N PRO A 199 20.91 -16.04 6.69
CA PRO A 199 21.99 -16.78 6.00
C PRO A 199 22.52 -17.98 6.80
N SER A 200 22.28 -18.01 8.11
CA SER A 200 22.56 -19.16 8.98
C SER A 200 21.63 -19.15 10.18
N LYS A 201 21.55 -20.28 10.90
CA LYS A 201 20.72 -20.41 12.12
C LYS A 201 21.18 -19.53 13.29
N ASP A 202 22.44 -19.09 13.26
CA ASP A 202 23.05 -18.25 14.29
C ASP A 202 23.07 -16.77 13.87
N SER A 203 22.47 -16.43 12.72
CA SER A 203 22.31 -15.05 12.27
C SER A 203 21.18 -14.37 13.04
N ASP A 204 21.45 -13.20 13.59
CA ASP A 204 20.46 -12.27 14.13
C ASP A 204 19.81 -11.39 13.06
N THR A 205 20.44 -11.30 11.88
CA THR A 205 20.07 -10.41 10.78
C THR A 205 19.46 -11.22 9.63
N ASN A 206 18.34 -10.72 9.09
CA ASN A 206 17.69 -11.20 7.89
C ASN A 206 18.22 -10.40 6.69
N LEU A 207 18.73 -11.07 5.65
CA LEU A 207 19.33 -10.39 4.49
C LEU A 207 18.32 -10.08 3.37
N CYS A 208 17.04 -10.37 3.59
CA CYS A 208 15.95 -10.12 2.66
C CYS A 208 15.00 -9.02 3.15
N THR A 209 15.46 -8.16 4.05
CA THR A 209 14.80 -6.92 4.53
C THR A 209 15.85 -5.83 4.74
N ASP A 210 15.43 -4.61 5.05
CA ASP A 210 16.32 -3.57 5.54
C ASP A 210 16.90 -3.93 6.92
N GLU A 211 18.14 -3.51 7.19
CA GLU A 211 18.90 -3.81 8.43
C GLU A 211 18.14 -3.46 9.73
N HIS A 212 17.20 -2.51 9.68
CA HIS A 212 16.42 -2.08 10.84
C HIS A 212 15.13 -2.89 11.07
N TYR A 213 14.70 -3.71 10.10
CA TYR A 213 13.43 -4.46 10.14
C TYR A 213 13.66 -5.97 10.06
N ASN A 214 14.07 -6.55 11.19
CA ASN A 214 14.34 -7.99 11.35
C ASN A 214 13.19 -8.79 12.01
N SER A 215 12.03 -8.18 12.26
CA SER A 215 10.90 -8.86 12.90
C SER A 215 9.99 -9.57 11.89
N GLU A 216 9.44 -10.73 12.25
CA GLU A 216 8.47 -11.45 11.42
C GLU A 216 7.19 -10.63 11.16
N GLY A 217 6.82 -9.74 12.09
CA GLY A 217 5.64 -8.88 11.97
C GLY A 217 5.78 -7.77 10.93
N ASP A 218 7.01 -7.33 10.68
CA ASP A 218 7.33 -6.29 9.69
C ASP A 218 7.81 -6.88 8.36
N PHE A 219 8.30 -8.13 8.38
CA PHE A 219 8.95 -8.81 7.26
C PHE A 219 8.18 -8.69 5.95
N TRP A 220 6.87 -8.95 5.93
CA TRP A 220 6.06 -8.92 4.70
C TRP A 220 6.05 -7.54 4.00
N TYR A 221 6.23 -6.45 4.74
CA TYR A 221 6.23 -5.08 4.19
C TYR A 221 7.62 -4.68 3.69
N PHE A 222 8.68 -5.11 4.39
CA PHE A 222 10.07 -4.83 4.01
C PHE A 222 10.73 -5.96 3.21
N TRP A 223 9.97 -6.99 2.81
CA TRP A 223 10.49 -8.16 2.12
C TRP A 223 11.04 -7.78 0.74
N ASN A 224 12.36 -7.87 0.62
CA ASN A 224 13.11 -7.60 -0.59
C ASN A 224 13.81 -8.88 -1.09
N PRO A 225 13.11 -9.72 -1.89
CA PRO A 225 13.73 -10.90 -2.51
C PRO A 225 14.71 -10.55 -3.63
N TYR A 226 14.86 -9.26 -3.98
CA TYR A 226 15.78 -8.76 -5.01
C TYR A 226 17.08 -8.18 -4.42
N GLN A 227 17.20 -8.13 -3.08
CA GLN A 227 18.36 -7.58 -2.38
C GLN A 227 19.60 -8.44 -2.60
N GLU A 228 20.74 -7.80 -2.85
CA GLU A 228 22.03 -8.50 -2.91
C GLU A 228 22.34 -9.17 -1.56
N GLY A 229 22.69 -10.45 -1.60
CA GLY A 229 22.96 -11.25 -0.40
C GLY A 229 21.74 -11.89 0.25
N CYS A 230 20.51 -11.60 -0.20
CA CYS A 230 19.31 -12.33 0.25
C CYS A 230 19.43 -13.83 -0.11
N PRO A 231 19.42 -14.77 0.86
CA PRO A 231 19.62 -16.21 0.62
C PRO A 231 18.42 -16.94 -0.01
N ILE A 232 17.32 -16.24 -0.33
CA ILE A 232 16.11 -16.84 -0.94
C ILE A 232 16.40 -17.18 -2.41
N SER A 233 16.03 -18.39 -2.82
CA SER A 233 16.28 -18.90 -4.17
C SER A 233 15.03 -18.90 -5.05
N GLY A 234 15.19 -19.14 -6.35
CA GLY A 234 14.05 -19.31 -7.27
C GLY A 234 13.13 -20.48 -6.91
N ASP A 235 13.62 -21.50 -6.19
CA ASP A 235 12.80 -22.63 -5.72
C ASP A 235 11.90 -22.27 -4.52
N ASP A 236 12.13 -21.12 -3.90
CA ASP A 236 11.37 -20.57 -2.78
C ASP A 236 10.31 -19.55 -3.22
N LEU A 237 10.21 -19.29 -4.53
CA LEU A 237 9.44 -18.19 -5.12
C LEU A 237 8.43 -18.69 -6.16
N VAL A 238 7.39 -17.88 -6.37
CA VAL A 238 6.40 -18.03 -7.44
C VAL A 238 6.46 -16.77 -8.28
N ALA A 239 6.91 -16.89 -9.53
CA ALA A 239 6.85 -15.81 -10.50
C ALA A 239 5.40 -15.54 -10.89
N VAL A 240 4.97 -14.28 -10.77
CA VAL A 240 3.66 -13.80 -11.21
C VAL A 240 3.85 -12.88 -12.41
N GLN A 241 3.11 -13.13 -13.47
CA GLN A 241 3.03 -12.25 -14.64
C GLN A 241 1.57 -11.85 -14.86
N THR A 242 1.30 -10.55 -15.00
CA THR A 242 -0.06 -10.00 -15.11
C THR A 242 -0.09 -8.78 -16.03
N ASP A 243 -1.26 -8.50 -16.62
CA ASP A 243 -1.54 -7.26 -17.32
C ASP A 243 -2.25 -6.29 -16.38
N LEU A 244 -1.65 -5.12 -16.16
CA LEU A 244 -2.30 -4.01 -15.50
C LEU A 244 -3.19 -3.29 -16.52
N ALA A 245 -4.51 -3.48 -16.40
CA ALA A 245 -5.49 -2.81 -17.24
C ALA A 245 -5.93 -1.49 -16.58
N PRO A 246 -5.56 -0.30 -17.10
CA PRO A 246 -5.85 0.95 -16.42
C PRO A 246 -7.35 1.21 -16.28
N LEU A 247 -7.77 1.65 -15.10
CA LEU A 247 -9.18 1.97 -14.84
C LEU A 247 -9.57 3.33 -15.45
N PRO A 248 -10.86 3.53 -15.77
CA PRO A 248 -11.40 4.85 -16.05
C PRO A 248 -11.17 5.77 -14.85
N VAL A 249 -10.80 7.02 -15.12
CA VAL A 249 -10.52 8.00 -14.08
C VAL A 249 -11.45 9.20 -14.18
N THR A 250 -11.61 9.89 -13.07
CA THR A 250 -12.43 11.10 -12.94
C THR A 250 -11.75 12.32 -13.55
N HIS A 251 -12.56 13.19 -14.14
CA HIS A 251 -12.12 14.46 -14.72
C HIS A 251 -13.02 15.60 -14.29
N ASN A 252 -12.40 16.77 -14.13
CA ASN A 252 -13.04 18.04 -13.79
C ASN A 252 -14.03 17.88 -12.64
N THR A 253 -13.66 17.04 -11.67
CA THR A 253 -14.39 16.81 -10.43
C THR A 253 -13.99 17.88 -9.43
N TYR A 254 -14.96 18.33 -8.65
CA TYR A 254 -14.73 19.34 -7.62
C TYR A 254 -15.14 18.74 -6.28
N PRO A 255 -14.46 19.11 -5.18
CA PRO A 255 -15.04 18.95 -3.86
C PRO A 255 -16.47 19.50 -3.84
N GLU A 256 -17.35 18.91 -3.04
CA GLU A 256 -18.72 19.39 -2.82
C GLU A 256 -18.71 20.67 -1.95
N TYR A 257 -18.14 21.76 -2.47
CA TYR A 257 -17.92 23.02 -1.76
C TYR A 257 -19.19 23.63 -1.17
N ALA A 258 -20.33 23.43 -1.84
CA ALA A 258 -21.65 23.84 -1.35
C ALA A 258 -22.08 23.08 -0.06
N LYS A 259 -21.59 21.85 0.13
CA LYS A 259 -21.85 21.01 1.32
C LYS A 259 -20.78 21.16 2.40
N LEU A 260 -19.52 21.47 2.03
CA LEU A 260 -18.34 21.44 2.91
C LEU A 260 -18.44 22.32 4.18
N TYR A 261 -19.39 23.25 4.27
CA TYR A 261 -19.55 24.17 5.42
C TYR A 261 -20.77 23.86 6.30
N GLY A 262 -20.57 24.02 7.61
CA GLY A 262 -21.63 24.11 8.61
C GLY A 262 -22.37 22.81 8.81
N ASN A 263 -21.65 21.72 9.09
CA ASN A 263 -22.20 20.38 9.27
C ASN A 263 -23.12 19.93 8.11
N ASN A 264 -22.77 20.35 6.89
CA ASN A 264 -23.43 19.97 5.65
C ASN A 264 -24.85 20.54 5.42
N GLY A 265 -25.09 21.73 5.98
CA GLY A 265 -26.28 22.55 5.73
C GLY A 265 -26.00 23.99 5.29
N GLY A 266 -24.76 24.39 5.03
CA GLY A 266 -24.42 25.70 4.48
C GLY A 266 -24.12 26.82 5.50
N GLY A 267 -23.90 26.48 6.77
CA GLY A 267 -23.47 27.43 7.81
C GLY A 267 -22.16 28.17 7.50
N SER A 268 -21.74 29.09 8.38
CA SER A 268 -20.54 29.90 8.14
C SER A 268 -19.21 29.17 8.38
N THR A 269 -19.19 28.10 9.17
CA THR A 269 -17.95 27.47 9.65
C THR A 269 -17.58 26.21 8.88
N LEU A 270 -16.31 26.10 8.46
CA LEU A 270 -15.64 24.88 8.02
C LEU A 270 -14.78 24.35 9.19
N GLN A 271 -15.05 23.13 9.67
CA GLN A 271 -14.28 22.51 10.75
C GLN A 271 -13.27 21.50 10.20
N VAL A 272 -11.98 21.80 10.43
CA VAL A 272 -10.86 20.90 10.14
C VAL A 272 -10.32 20.35 11.46
N SER A 273 -10.12 19.04 11.54
CA SER A 273 -9.27 18.41 12.56
C SER A 273 -8.01 17.90 11.89
N TYR A 274 -6.85 18.18 12.48
CA TYR A 274 -5.55 17.86 11.94
C TYR A 274 -4.68 17.21 13.01
N LEU A 275 -4.58 15.89 12.96
CA LEU A 275 -3.77 15.10 13.87
C LEU A 275 -2.39 14.87 13.23
N VAL A 276 -1.34 15.16 13.98
CA VAL A 276 0.04 14.85 13.61
C VAL A 276 0.54 13.79 14.57
N GLY A 277 0.98 12.65 14.03
CA GLY A 277 1.63 11.59 14.79
C GLY A 277 3.07 11.96 15.11
N VAL A 278 3.53 11.71 16.34
CA VAL A 278 4.97 11.64 16.63
C VAL A 278 5.59 10.43 15.91
N ASP A 279 6.89 10.52 15.65
CA ASP A 279 7.72 9.51 14.98
C ASP A 279 8.33 8.58 16.04
N GLU A 280 9.19 9.14 16.89
CA GLU A 280 9.85 8.43 18.01
C GLU A 280 9.29 8.86 19.37
N GLY A 281 8.63 10.02 19.46
CA GLY A 281 8.00 10.51 20.68
C GLY A 281 8.01 12.04 20.81
N PHE A 282 7.65 12.58 21.98
CA PHE A 282 7.51 14.04 22.16
C PHE A 282 8.84 14.82 22.29
N SER A 283 9.97 14.22 21.87
CA SER A 283 11.34 14.78 21.97
C SER A 283 11.49 16.07 21.14
N SER A 284 12.60 16.81 21.23
CA SER A 284 12.82 18.00 20.39
C SER A 284 13.27 17.69 18.95
N GLY A 285 13.77 16.48 18.69
CA GLY A 285 14.24 16.05 17.36
C GLY A 285 13.19 15.34 16.52
N ASP A 286 12.06 14.96 17.12
CA ASP A 286 10.98 14.21 16.49
C ASP A 286 10.43 14.88 15.21
N LEU A 287 10.35 14.10 14.12
CA LEU A 287 9.94 14.61 12.82
C LEU A 287 8.47 15.02 12.80
N GLY A 288 7.58 14.27 13.44
CA GLY A 288 6.16 14.62 13.60
C GLY A 288 5.96 15.95 14.32
N LYS A 289 6.71 16.19 15.40
CA LYS A 289 6.72 17.47 16.11
C LYS A 289 7.22 18.62 15.24
N LYS A 290 8.23 18.39 14.40
CA LYS A 290 8.69 19.38 13.43
C LYS A 290 7.60 19.68 12.39
N THR A 291 6.97 18.66 11.82
CA THR A 291 5.83 18.79 10.89
C THR A 291 4.70 19.61 11.51
N PHE A 292 4.29 19.31 12.74
CA PHE A 292 3.27 20.04 13.48
C PHE A 292 3.60 21.54 13.66
N GLN A 293 4.86 21.87 13.93
CA GLN A 293 5.33 23.25 14.06
C GLN A 293 5.39 23.97 12.71
N ASP A 294 5.94 23.33 11.67
CA ASP A 294 6.08 23.89 10.34
C ASP A 294 4.70 24.12 9.69
N ALA A 295 3.75 23.20 9.87
CA ALA A 295 2.39 23.35 9.40
C ALA A 295 1.68 24.52 10.11
N PHE A 296 1.85 24.67 11.43
CA PHE A 296 1.34 25.81 12.18
C PHE A 296 1.92 27.15 11.69
N VAL A 297 3.22 27.20 11.36
CA VAL A 297 3.86 28.38 10.75
C VAL A 297 3.31 28.65 9.35
N GLY A 298 3.19 27.62 8.51
CA GLY A 298 2.65 27.72 7.16
C GLY A 298 1.21 28.24 7.12
N LEU A 299 0.33 27.70 7.98
CA LEU A 299 -1.06 28.17 8.12
C LEU A 299 -1.13 29.64 8.57
N LYS A 300 -0.30 30.06 9.53
CA LYS A 300 -0.19 31.50 9.88
C LYS A 300 0.28 32.35 8.69
N GLY A 301 1.19 31.83 7.86
CA GLY A 301 1.61 32.44 6.60
C GLY A 301 0.49 32.61 5.57
N LEU A 302 -0.56 31.79 5.62
CA LEU A 302 -1.79 31.95 4.82
C LEU A 302 -2.79 32.95 5.43
N GLY A 303 -2.45 33.61 6.55
CA GLY A 303 -3.30 34.59 7.23
C GLY A 303 -4.21 34.02 8.32
N PHE A 304 -4.09 32.74 8.67
CA PHE A 304 -4.79 32.17 9.82
C PHE A 304 -4.28 32.80 11.13
N LYS A 305 -5.21 33.12 12.03
CA LYS A 305 -4.92 33.66 13.37
C LYS A 305 -4.96 32.53 14.40
N ALA A 306 -3.90 32.37 15.17
CA ALA A 306 -3.88 31.43 16.28
C ALA A 306 -4.80 31.92 17.42
N THR A 307 -5.68 31.05 17.91
CA THR A 307 -6.54 31.26 19.09
C THR A 307 -6.14 30.34 20.25
N ALA A 308 -5.39 29.27 19.98
CA ALA A 308 -4.62 28.51 20.97
C ALA A 308 -3.26 28.12 20.37
N ASP A 309 -2.20 28.19 21.19
CA ASP A 309 -0.83 27.90 20.80
C ASP A 309 -0.08 27.23 21.97
N THR A 310 -0.26 25.92 22.13
CA THR A 310 0.41 25.11 23.17
C THR A 310 1.40 24.14 22.54
N ALA A 311 2.19 23.43 23.36
CA ALA A 311 3.21 22.49 22.86
C ALA A 311 2.63 21.34 22.03
N ARG A 312 1.43 20.84 22.36
CA ARG A 312 0.77 19.70 21.68
C ARG A 312 -0.58 20.03 21.02
N ALA A 313 -1.17 21.19 21.28
CA ALA A 313 -2.44 21.60 20.69
C ALA A 313 -2.36 23.02 20.10
N LYS A 314 -2.79 23.21 18.85
CA LYS A 314 -3.02 24.53 18.24
C LYS A 314 -4.49 24.67 17.85
N LYS A 315 -5.01 25.89 17.88
CA LYS A 315 -6.27 26.24 17.23
C LYS A 315 -6.05 27.48 16.38
N LEU A 316 -6.48 27.44 15.12
CA LEU A 316 -6.38 28.57 14.20
C LEU A 316 -7.72 28.89 13.56
N THR A 317 -7.92 30.16 13.23
CA THR A 317 -9.09 30.64 12.51
C THR A 317 -8.74 31.55 11.33
N LEU A 318 -9.45 31.39 10.22
CA LEU A 318 -9.41 32.31 9.08
C LEU A 318 -10.85 32.72 8.75
N SER A 319 -11.17 34.01 8.81
CA SER A 319 -12.49 34.52 8.44
C SER A 319 -12.41 35.38 7.18
N ALA A 320 -13.15 35.00 6.15
CA ALA A 320 -13.20 35.68 4.86
C ALA A 320 -14.61 35.55 4.25
N GLY A 321 -15.17 36.65 3.71
CA GLY A 321 -16.45 36.62 2.99
C GLY A 321 -17.65 36.11 3.81
N GLY A 322 -17.65 36.29 5.14
CA GLY A 322 -18.70 35.75 6.02
C GLY A 322 -18.61 34.24 6.29
N LYS A 323 -17.59 33.56 5.75
CA LYS A 323 -17.19 32.21 6.14
C LYS A 323 -16.02 32.25 7.11
N THR A 324 -15.91 31.22 7.94
CA THR A 324 -14.80 31.00 8.87
C THR A 324 -14.29 29.58 8.72
N VAL A 325 -12.99 29.41 8.61
CA VAL A 325 -12.31 28.11 8.73
C VAL A 325 -11.78 28.01 10.15
N VAL A 326 -12.02 26.89 10.82
CA VAL A 326 -11.45 26.55 12.12
C VAL A 326 -10.59 25.30 11.93
N ILE A 327 -9.33 25.37 12.36
CA ILE A 327 -8.40 24.25 12.34
C ILE A 327 -8.02 23.96 13.78
N ASP A 328 -8.37 22.77 14.26
CA ASP A 328 -7.88 22.21 15.53
C ASP A 328 -6.76 21.22 15.20
N MET A 329 -5.53 21.55 15.61
CA MET A 329 -4.35 20.71 15.38
C MET A 329 -3.90 20.04 16.69
N GLN A 330 -3.60 18.75 16.65
CA GLN A 330 -3.06 18.00 17.79
C GLN A 330 -1.79 17.24 17.41
N LEU A 331 -0.78 17.23 18.30
CA LEU A 331 0.39 16.37 18.23
C LEU A 331 0.23 15.23 19.23
N MET A 332 0.13 14.00 18.75
CA MET A 332 -0.30 12.84 19.53
C MET A 332 0.58 11.61 19.25
N ASP A 333 0.55 10.65 20.17
CA ASP A 333 1.11 9.31 19.97
C ASP A 333 0.04 8.42 19.31
N PRO A 334 0.24 7.94 18.05
CA PRO A 334 -0.73 7.10 17.35
C PRO A 334 -1.04 5.75 18.02
N ASN A 335 -0.19 5.31 18.95
CA ASN A 335 -0.39 4.09 19.75
C ASN A 335 -1.31 4.34 20.96
N SER A 336 -1.59 5.59 21.31
CA SER A 336 -2.36 5.95 22.51
C SER A 336 -3.88 5.87 22.32
N GLY A 337 -4.59 5.50 23.39
CA GLY A 337 -6.05 5.63 23.45
C GLY A 337 -6.54 7.09 23.38
N GLU A 338 -5.69 8.07 23.72
CA GLU A 338 -5.96 9.50 23.55
C GLU A 338 -6.11 9.84 22.05
N PHE A 339 -5.16 9.39 21.23
CA PHE A 339 -5.22 9.51 19.78
C PHE A 339 -6.42 8.78 19.19
N ALA A 340 -6.68 7.53 19.62
CA ALA A 340 -7.81 6.76 19.11
C ALA A 340 -9.16 7.46 19.40
N ALA A 341 -9.33 8.01 20.61
CA ALA A 341 -10.53 8.75 20.99
C ALA A 341 -10.70 10.06 20.20
N GLU A 342 -9.63 10.81 19.99
CA GLU A 342 -9.67 12.04 19.20
C GLU A 342 -9.90 11.76 17.71
N ALA A 343 -9.23 10.76 17.12
CA ALA A 343 -9.47 10.34 15.74
C ALA A 343 -10.94 9.92 15.51
N VAL A 344 -11.51 9.10 16.41
CA VAL A 344 -12.92 8.70 16.33
C VAL A 344 -13.87 9.91 16.49
N SER A 345 -13.56 10.84 17.39
CA SER A 345 -14.32 12.08 17.60
C SER A 345 -14.28 12.98 16.35
N ALA A 346 -13.09 13.19 15.81
CA ALA A 346 -12.84 14.04 14.65
C ALA A 346 -13.45 13.48 13.37
N MET A 347 -13.29 12.18 13.09
CA MET A 347 -13.92 11.51 11.93
C MET A 347 -15.46 11.54 11.96
N LYS A 348 -16.07 11.62 13.16
CA LYS A 348 -17.52 11.81 13.32
C LYS A 348 -17.97 13.25 13.07
N THR A 349 -17.16 14.25 13.44
CA THR A 349 -17.61 15.63 13.62
C THR A 349 -16.98 16.65 12.67
N ALA A 350 -15.75 16.45 12.19
CA ALA A 350 -15.07 17.36 11.28
C ALA A 350 -15.62 17.26 9.85
N ASP A 351 -15.59 18.38 9.12
CA ASP A 351 -15.86 18.42 7.68
C ASP A 351 -14.59 17.99 6.90
N ILE A 352 -13.40 18.25 7.46
CA ILE A 352 -12.13 17.76 6.95
C ILE A 352 -11.36 17.09 8.10
N PHE A 353 -10.88 15.87 7.88
CA PHE A 353 -9.97 15.17 8.79
C PHE A 353 -8.62 14.97 8.09
N ILE A 354 -7.54 15.40 8.73
CA ILE A 354 -6.17 15.22 8.25
C ILE A 354 -5.41 14.42 9.31
N TYR A 355 -4.72 13.37 8.87
CA TYR A 355 -3.71 12.69 9.65
C TYR A 355 -2.38 12.72 8.89
N ASP A 356 -1.33 13.22 9.53
CA ASP A 356 0.05 13.21 9.03
C ASP A 356 0.94 12.47 10.02
N GLY A 357 1.44 11.31 9.63
CA GLY A 357 2.33 10.49 10.45
C GLY A 357 2.48 9.07 9.93
N HIS A 358 3.11 8.21 10.73
CA HIS A 358 3.25 6.79 10.40
C HIS A 358 1.90 6.12 10.16
N SER A 359 1.82 5.19 9.22
CA SER A 359 0.63 4.35 9.05
C SER A 359 0.56 3.23 10.09
N GLY A 360 1.67 2.86 10.72
CA GLY A 360 1.76 1.71 11.63
C GLY A 360 1.35 0.41 10.92
N LEU A 361 1.78 0.25 9.65
CA LEU A 361 1.34 -0.82 8.74
C LEU A 361 -0.20 -0.94 8.61
N GLY A 362 -0.89 0.21 8.69
CA GLY A 362 -2.34 0.30 8.67
C GLY A 362 -3.02 0.17 10.04
N GLY A 363 -2.28 -0.10 11.11
CA GLY A 363 -2.85 -0.26 12.45
C GLY A 363 -3.38 1.04 13.07
N TYR A 364 -2.82 2.21 12.73
CA TYR A 364 -3.09 3.43 13.49
C TYR A 364 -4.48 4.02 13.24
N LEU A 365 -4.98 3.99 12.00
CA LEU A 365 -6.35 4.39 11.67
C LEU A 365 -7.26 3.19 11.32
N ASN A 366 -6.87 1.96 11.63
CA ASN A 366 -7.74 0.80 11.45
C ASN A 366 -9.07 1.01 12.24
N PRO A 367 -10.26 0.94 11.60
CA PRO A 367 -11.53 1.22 12.27
C PRO A 367 -11.84 0.33 13.48
N GLU A 368 -11.42 -0.94 13.48
CA GLU A 368 -11.66 -1.88 14.58
C GLU A 368 -10.73 -1.57 15.77
N ARG A 369 -9.44 -1.33 15.50
CA ARG A 369 -8.49 -0.89 16.54
C ARG A 369 -8.89 0.46 17.12
N LEU A 370 -9.24 1.44 16.29
CA LEU A 370 -9.73 2.74 16.74
C LEU A 370 -10.94 2.58 17.66
N ALA A 371 -11.87 1.66 17.36
CA ALA A 371 -13.03 1.41 18.21
C ALA A 371 -12.68 0.71 19.53
N ALA A 372 -11.73 -0.22 19.51
CA ALA A 372 -11.25 -0.91 20.72
C ALA A 372 -10.48 0.05 21.65
N ASP A 373 -9.49 0.77 21.13
CA ASP A 373 -8.57 1.61 21.91
C ASP A 373 -9.24 2.90 22.43
N SER A 374 -10.25 3.41 21.72
CA SER A 374 -11.05 4.57 22.19
C SER A 374 -12.21 4.19 23.11
N GLY A 375 -12.61 2.91 23.15
CA GLY A 375 -13.86 2.46 23.75
C GLY A 375 -15.13 2.99 23.06
N GLN A 376 -15.02 3.54 21.84
CA GLN A 376 -16.13 4.15 21.09
C GLN A 376 -16.29 3.52 19.71
N THR A 377 -17.50 3.07 19.35
CA THR A 377 -17.77 2.63 17.97
C THR A 377 -17.47 3.76 16.98
N LEU A 378 -16.63 3.50 15.97
CA LEU A 378 -16.43 4.40 14.85
C LEU A 378 -17.58 4.26 13.84
N THR A 379 -18.38 5.31 13.71
CA THR A 379 -19.49 5.40 12.75
C THR A 379 -19.38 6.72 12.01
N LEU A 380 -19.40 6.69 10.68
CA LEU A 380 -19.31 7.91 9.87
C LEU A 380 -20.69 8.46 9.51
N PRO A 381 -20.89 9.79 9.52
CA PRO A 381 -22.17 10.39 9.16
C PRO A 381 -22.42 10.33 7.63
N LYS A 382 -23.34 9.47 7.21
CA LYS A 382 -23.61 9.15 5.79
C LYS A 382 -24.11 10.33 4.94
N ASN A 383 -24.81 11.28 5.57
CA ASN A 383 -25.37 12.47 4.90
C ASN A 383 -24.44 13.70 4.94
N LYS A 384 -23.30 13.61 5.61
CA LYS A 384 -22.30 14.68 5.75
C LYS A 384 -21.16 14.40 4.78
N TYR A 385 -20.94 15.31 3.83
CA TYR A 385 -19.74 15.36 3.00
C TYR A 385 -18.53 15.64 3.88
N GLN A 386 -17.50 14.82 3.70
CA GLN A 386 -16.25 14.88 4.43
C GLN A 386 -15.09 14.64 3.47
N ILE A 387 -13.97 15.29 3.74
CA ILE A 387 -12.69 15.02 3.07
C ILE A 387 -11.74 14.44 4.11
N PHE A 388 -11.24 13.24 3.88
CA PHE A 388 -10.18 12.65 4.69
C PHE A 388 -8.85 12.78 3.92
N VAL A 389 -7.77 13.09 4.63
CA VAL A 389 -6.41 13.15 4.08
C VAL A 389 -5.53 12.31 4.98
N PHE A 390 -4.93 11.26 4.43
CA PHE A 390 -4.07 10.34 5.15
C PHE A 390 -2.65 10.42 4.58
N GLN A 391 -1.85 11.34 5.12
CA GLN A 391 -0.42 11.42 4.87
C GLN A 391 0.32 10.41 5.75
N GLY A 392 1.19 9.64 5.12
CA GLY A 392 1.94 8.55 5.76
C GLY A 392 2.44 7.55 4.72
N CYS A 393 3.07 6.47 5.17
CA CYS A 393 3.51 5.41 4.26
C CYS A 393 2.35 4.52 3.81
N SER A 394 2.14 4.41 2.50
CA SER A 394 1.26 3.40 1.89
C SER A 394 -0.21 3.47 2.33
N THR A 395 -0.74 4.66 2.61
CA THR A 395 -2.08 4.79 3.22
C THR A 395 -3.23 4.30 2.34
N TYR A 396 -3.03 4.23 1.01
CA TYR A 396 -3.98 3.64 0.08
C TYR A 396 -4.32 2.18 0.42
N ALA A 397 -3.30 1.39 0.75
CA ALA A 397 -3.40 -0.05 1.02
C ALA A 397 -4.17 -0.40 2.31
N TYR A 398 -4.36 0.58 3.19
CA TYR A 398 -4.90 0.37 4.54
C TYR A 398 -6.18 1.14 4.81
N TYR A 399 -6.28 2.36 4.27
CA TYR A 399 -7.30 3.33 4.66
C TYR A 399 -8.26 3.72 3.53
N ASN A 400 -8.14 3.14 2.34
CA ASN A 400 -9.04 3.48 1.25
C ASN A 400 -10.45 2.88 1.45
N SER A 401 -10.64 1.56 1.24
CA SER A 401 -11.98 1.00 1.40
C SER A 401 -12.49 1.03 2.83
N ALA A 402 -11.62 0.90 3.84
CA ALA A 402 -12.00 0.70 5.23
C ALA A 402 -12.99 1.79 5.69
N PHE A 403 -12.77 3.03 5.28
CA PHE A 403 -13.65 4.16 5.59
C PHE A 403 -14.86 4.26 4.66
N PHE A 404 -14.77 3.85 3.39
CA PHE A 404 -15.94 3.69 2.53
C PHE A 404 -16.91 2.61 3.08
N GLN A 405 -16.42 1.48 3.60
CA GLN A 405 -17.29 0.45 4.22
C GLN A 405 -18.18 1.06 5.33
N LEU A 406 -17.66 2.02 6.12
CA LEU A 406 -18.40 2.70 7.19
C LEU A 406 -19.53 3.61 6.67
N LYS A 407 -19.44 4.12 5.43
CA LYS A 407 -20.48 4.93 4.79
C LYS A 407 -21.52 4.12 4.01
N LYS A 408 -21.20 2.88 3.61
CA LYS A 408 -22.08 2.02 2.78
C LYS A 408 -23.54 1.99 3.25
N SER A 409 -24.44 1.98 2.28
CA SER A 409 -25.88 1.90 2.48
C SER A 409 -26.55 1.19 1.30
N SER A 410 -27.86 0.94 1.37
CA SER A 410 -28.60 0.35 0.24
C SER A 410 -28.67 1.25 -0.99
N SER A 411 -28.56 2.58 -0.81
CA SER A 411 -28.54 3.57 -1.90
C SER A 411 -27.14 4.04 -2.28
N ASP A 412 -26.11 3.59 -1.56
CA ASP A 412 -24.69 3.75 -1.88
C ASP A 412 -23.94 2.47 -1.44
N PRO A 413 -23.88 1.44 -2.31
CA PRO A 413 -23.22 0.17 -1.99
C PRO A 413 -21.68 0.26 -2.04
N LYS A 414 -21.11 1.36 -2.54
CA LYS A 414 -19.66 1.63 -2.50
C LYS A 414 -19.25 2.27 -1.18
N GLY A 415 -20.03 3.26 -0.71
CA GLY A 415 -19.69 4.13 0.41
C GLY A 415 -18.97 5.41 0.01
N SER A 416 -18.76 5.65 -1.30
CA SER A 416 -18.11 6.85 -1.85
C SER A 416 -18.95 8.11 -1.68
N LYS A 417 -20.27 7.97 -1.54
CA LYS A 417 -21.15 9.13 -1.51
C LYS A 417 -20.93 9.94 -0.23
N ASN A 418 -20.67 11.23 -0.42
CA ASN A 418 -20.34 12.16 0.66
C ASN A 418 -19.03 11.80 1.42
N LEU A 419 -18.06 11.13 0.79
CA LEU A 419 -16.72 10.95 1.35
C LEU A 419 -15.68 10.96 0.23
N ASP A 420 -14.74 11.91 0.32
CA ASP A 420 -13.54 11.93 -0.50
C ASP A 420 -12.33 11.58 0.39
N ILE A 421 -11.41 10.74 -0.10
CA ILE A 421 -10.20 10.33 0.64
C ILE A 421 -8.95 10.58 -0.19
N ILE A 422 -8.06 11.47 0.26
CA ILE A 422 -6.69 11.57 -0.25
C ILE A 422 -5.81 10.53 0.46
N THR A 423 -5.17 9.67 -0.31
CA THR A 423 -4.20 8.67 0.16
C THR A 423 -2.89 8.72 -0.64
N THR A 424 -1.84 8.21 -0.02
CA THR A 424 -0.51 8.00 -0.60
C THR A 424 -0.36 6.55 -1.06
N GLY A 425 0.31 6.35 -2.19
CA GLY A 425 0.65 5.01 -2.68
C GLY A 425 1.94 4.45 -2.08
N ILE A 426 2.92 5.30 -1.76
CA ILE A 426 4.22 4.89 -1.21
C ILE A 426 4.59 5.70 0.05
N GLY A 427 5.85 5.63 0.48
CA GLY A 427 6.36 6.39 1.63
C GLY A 427 6.25 7.90 1.43
N ALA A 428 5.44 8.56 2.26
CA ALA A 428 5.42 10.01 2.37
C ALA A 428 6.49 10.46 3.38
N ALA A 429 7.33 11.43 3.00
CA ALA A 429 8.40 11.92 3.85
C ALA A 429 7.93 13.05 4.79
N PHE A 430 8.22 12.94 6.09
CA PHE A 430 7.85 13.93 7.11
C PHE A 430 8.37 15.34 6.80
N ASP A 431 9.52 15.48 6.11
CA ASP A 431 10.13 16.78 5.80
C ASP A 431 9.32 17.64 4.80
N VAL A 432 8.39 17.01 4.08
CA VAL A 432 7.44 17.66 3.16
C VAL A 432 5.98 17.63 3.62
N GLY A 433 5.58 16.75 4.54
CA GLY A 433 4.19 16.60 5.01
C GLY A 433 3.50 17.93 5.38
N ALA A 434 4.16 18.74 6.22
CA ALA A 434 3.69 20.08 6.58
C ALA A 434 3.44 21.02 5.38
N LYS A 435 4.24 20.93 4.30
CA LYS A 435 4.05 21.74 3.08
C LYS A 435 2.87 21.21 2.27
N VAL A 436 2.72 19.88 2.20
CA VAL A 436 1.64 19.19 1.51
C VAL A 436 0.29 19.55 2.12
N ASP A 437 0.15 19.42 3.44
CA ASP A 437 -1.11 19.71 4.13
C ASP A 437 -1.45 21.20 4.10
N VAL A 438 -0.47 22.09 4.24
CA VAL A 438 -0.68 23.53 4.05
C VAL A 438 -1.11 23.84 2.59
N SER A 439 -0.58 23.13 1.60
CA SER A 439 -0.98 23.29 0.18
C SER A 439 -2.40 22.79 -0.09
N PHE A 440 -2.77 21.65 0.51
CA PHE A 440 -4.14 21.13 0.48
C PHE A 440 -5.13 22.08 1.16
N ILE A 441 -4.89 22.45 2.43
CA ILE A 441 -5.74 23.37 3.21
C ILE A 441 -5.88 24.71 2.48
N LYS A 442 -4.78 25.26 1.93
CA LYS A 442 -4.83 26.46 1.09
C LYS A 442 -5.84 26.30 -0.04
N SER A 443 -5.76 25.21 -0.78
CA SER A 443 -6.57 24.96 -1.97
C SER A 443 -8.06 24.85 -1.64
N VAL A 444 -8.44 24.13 -0.59
CA VAL A 444 -9.87 23.89 -0.25
C VAL A 444 -10.49 24.96 0.65
N ALA A 445 -9.71 25.60 1.53
CA ALA A 445 -10.23 26.44 2.62
C ALA A 445 -10.13 27.95 2.36
N THR A 446 -9.31 28.41 1.40
CA THR A 446 -9.12 29.87 1.13
C THR A 446 -10.09 30.45 0.09
N GLY A 447 -11.11 29.69 -0.32
CA GLY A 447 -12.18 30.15 -1.21
C GLY A 447 -11.89 30.06 -2.71
N GLN A 448 -10.74 29.50 -3.11
CA GLN A 448 -10.34 29.36 -4.52
C GLN A 448 -11.20 28.38 -5.33
N ARG A 449 -11.88 27.45 -4.65
CA ARG A 449 -12.71 26.36 -5.22
C ARG A 449 -12.11 25.59 -6.44
N PRO A 450 -10.82 25.19 -6.41
CA PRO A 450 -10.21 24.38 -7.47
C PRO A 450 -10.86 23.01 -7.65
N SER A 451 -10.65 22.39 -8.83
CA SER A 451 -10.97 20.98 -9.07
C SER A 451 -10.03 20.05 -8.28
N TRP A 452 -10.43 18.80 -8.08
CA TRP A 452 -9.61 17.77 -7.44
C TRP A 452 -8.26 17.57 -8.14
N GLN A 453 -8.23 17.60 -9.47
CA GLN A 453 -6.98 17.52 -10.23
C GLN A 453 -6.05 18.72 -9.93
N THR A 454 -6.60 19.93 -9.80
CA THR A 454 -5.83 21.13 -9.44
C THR A 454 -5.33 21.09 -7.99
N ILE A 455 -6.11 20.52 -7.06
CA ILE A 455 -5.70 20.29 -5.66
C ILE A 455 -4.52 19.31 -5.61
N LEU A 456 -4.62 18.19 -6.32
CA LEU A 456 -3.57 17.17 -6.35
C LEU A 456 -2.30 17.65 -7.07
N ASP A 457 -2.43 18.47 -8.11
CA ASP A 457 -1.28 19.17 -8.71
C ASP A 457 -0.57 20.10 -7.70
N ASN A 458 -1.32 20.75 -6.80
CA ASN A 458 -0.75 21.62 -5.76
C ASN A 458 -0.13 20.83 -4.61
N VAL A 459 -0.70 19.67 -4.25
CA VAL A 459 -0.11 18.69 -3.31
C VAL A 459 1.20 18.15 -3.89
N ARG A 460 1.18 17.64 -5.13
CA ARG A 460 2.33 17.07 -5.83
C ARG A 460 3.49 18.07 -5.99
N LYS A 461 3.19 19.36 -6.20
CA LYS A 461 4.21 20.43 -6.21
C LYS A 461 4.83 20.69 -4.83
N ALA A 462 4.09 20.47 -3.75
CA ALA A 462 4.59 20.61 -2.37
C ALA A 462 5.45 19.42 -1.93
N GLU A 463 5.17 18.21 -2.44
CA GLU A 463 6.00 17.00 -2.30
C GLU A 463 7.39 17.14 -2.97
N GLY A 464 7.51 17.97 -4.00
CA GLY A 464 8.79 18.25 -4.66
C GLY A 464 9.25 17.11 -5.57
N TYR A 465 10.39 16.48 -5.26
CA TYR A 465 10.84 15.29 -6.00
C TYR A 465 10.34 13.98 -5.37
N ASN A 466 9.98 14.01 -4.09
CA ASN A 466 9.56 12.84 -3.29
C ASN A 466 8.04 12.61 -3.45
N SER A 467 7.60 12.18 -4.65
CA SER A 467 6.18 11.84 -4.84
C SER A 467 5.74 10.76 -3.87
N ALA A 468 4.65 10.98 -3.15
CA ALA A 468 4.01 9.93 -2.35
C ALA A 468 2.98 9.12 -3.17
N LEU A 469 2.88 9.36 -4.50
CA LEU A 469 1.77 8.93 -5.35
C LEU A 469 0.40 9.37 -4.79
N SER A 470 0.31 10.63 -4.35
CA SER A 470 -0.92 11.21 -3.77
C SER A 470 -2.07 11.26 -4.77
N HIS A 471 -3.20 10.67 -4.40
CA HIS A 471 -4.41 10.59 -5.22
C HIS A 471 -5.68 10.69 -4.38
N ILE A 472 -6.79 11.06 -5.03
CA ILE A 472 -8.13 11.16 -4.43
C ILE A 472 -8.96 9.93 -4.76
N ASN A 473 -9.74 9.42 -3.80
CA ASN A 473 -10.73 8.38 -3.98
C ASN A 473 -12.12 8.88 -3.57
N GLY A 474 -13.18 8.34 -4.15
CA GLY A 474 -14.58 8.70 -3.87
C GLY A 474 -15.16 9.78 -4.80
N ASP A 475 -14.30 10.43 -5.60
CA ASP A 475 -14.69 11.59 -6.39
C ASP A 475 -15.49 11.26 -7.67
N GLU A 476 -15.80 9.98 -7.92
CA GLU A 476 -16.70 9.58 -9.01
C GLU A 476 -18.10 10.17 -8.91
N ASP A 477 -18.58 10.41 -7.69
CA ASP A 477 -19.93 10.92 -7.39
C ASP A 477 -19.99 12.46 -7.30
N ASN A 478 -18.85 13.14 -7.49
CA ASN A 478 -18.70 14.58 -7.28
C ASN A 478 -19.14 15.46 -8.48
N PRO A 479 -19.51 16.73 -8.22
CA PRO A 479 -19.94 17.67 -9.25
C PRO A 479 -18.84 17.96 -10.28
N LYS A 480 -19.27 18.26 -11.51
CA LYS A 480 -18.39 18.63 -12.64
C LYS A 480 -18.17 20.14 -12.77
N THR A 481 -18.66 20.92 -11.82
CA THR A 481 -18.57 22.38 -11.73
C THR A 481 -18.31 22.80 -10.29
N PRO A 482 -17.59 23.92 -10.05
CA PRO A 482 -17.43 24.49 -8.72
C PRO A 482 -18.74 25.17 -8.29
N ASN A 483 -19.60 24.40 -7.61
CA ASN A 483 -20.85 24.89 -7.02
C ASN A 483 -20.57 25.74 -5.75
#